data_AF-A0A3D5FJV4-F1
#
_entry.id   AF-A0A3D5FJV4-F1
#
_cell.length_a   1.000
_cell.length_b   1.000
_cell.length_c   1.000
_cell.angle_alpha   90.00
_cell.angle_beta   90.00
_cell.angle_gamma   90.00
#
_symmetry.space_group_name_H-M   'P 1'
#
loop_
_entity.id
_entity.type
_entity.pdbx_description
1 polymer ?
#
loop_
_entity_poly.entity_id
_entity_poly.type
_entity_poly.pdbx_seq_one_letter_code
_entity_poly.pdbx_strand_id
1 'polypeptide(L)'
;MQQRVITIVLLIGLFFSLSLLVSGMSGWRLPDDQQGYAPVQPIAYSHRLHAGELQIKCGFCHSAATMSQYAAIPSSDVCMKCHAFVTASFNVMREELRLADETKNLLAKVEGKPESEIPALTKQALEDLHEQSDALQIPSDQLKILYDSLGLDDQLQPIEGKTPKSIPWVRVHNLPDYVCFNHQAHVTAGVTCQRCHG
;
A
#
# COMPACT_ATOMS: atom_id res chain seq x y z
N MET A 1 -28.76 59.99 12.47
CA MET A 1 -28.16 58.88 13.24
C MET A 1 -28.89 57.56 13.06
N GLN A 2 -30.23 57.51 13.17
CA GLN A 2 -31.00 56.25 13.06
C GLN A 2 -30.77 55.44 11.77
N GLN A 3 -30.72 56.08 10.59
CA GLN A 3 -30.48 55.36 9.33
C GLN A 3 -29.13 54.62 9.32
N ARG A 4 -28.05 55.23 9.82
CA ARG A 4 -26.72 54.60 9.88
C ARG A 4 -26.69 53.40 10.83
N VAL A 5 -27.41 53.49 11.95
CA VAL A 5 -27.53 52.38 12.92
C VAL A 5 -28.31 51.21 12.31
N ILE A 6 -29.43 51.49 11.63
CA ILE A 6 -30.22 50.44 10.94
C ILE A 6 -29.38 49.75 9.85
N THR A 7 -28.63 50.51 9.04
CA THR A 7 -27.76 49.93 8.02
C THR A 7 -26.68 49.03 8.63
N ILE A 8 -26.03 49.45 9.73
CA ILE A 8 -25.02 48.64 10.42
C ILE A 8 -25.61 47.33 10.96
N VAL A 9 -26.79 47.38 11.59
CA VAL A 9 -27.46 46.19 12.12
C VAL A 9 -27.84 45.21 11.01
N LEU A 10 -28.35 45.70 9.88
CA LEU A 10 -28.67 44.86 8.73
C LEU A 10 -27.42 44.22 8.11
N LEU A 11 -26.30 44.95 8.02
CA LEU A 11 -25.04 44.40 7.51
C LEU A 11 -24.47 43.31 8.43
N ILE A 12 -24.54 43.51 9.75
CA ILE A 12 -24.10 42.50 10.72
C ILE A 12 -25.00 41.25 10.65
N GLY A 13 -26.32 41.45 10.58
CA GLY A 13 -27.28 40.35 10.44
C GLY A 13 -27.09 39.56 9.14
N LEU A 14 -26.84 40.25 8.02
CA LEU A 14 -26.53 39.64 6.72
C LEU A 14 -25.22 38.85 6.80
N PHE A 15 -24.17 39.43 7.37
CA PHE A 15 -22.88 38.76 7.53
C PHE A 15 -23.01 37.49 8.39
N PHE A 16 -23.72 37.57 9.51
CA PHE A 16 -23.92 36.43 10.40
C PHE A 16 -24.76 35.32 9.74
N SER A 17 -25.82 35.70 9.02
CA SER A 17 -26.66 34.75 8.27
C SER A 17 -25.88 34.07 7.14
N LEU A 18 -25.05 34.83 6.41
CA LEU A 18 -24.20 34.29 5.34
C LEU A 18 -23.13 33.36 5.92
N SER A 19 -22.54 33.72 7.06
CA SER A 19 -21.55 32.87 7.72
C SER A 19 -22.16 31.55 8.20
N LEU A 20 -23.36 31.57 8.79
CA LEU A 20 -24.09 30.36 9.18
C LEU A 20 -24.46 29.50 7.96
N LEU A 21 -24.91 30.13 6.87
CA LEU A 21 -25.22 29.43 5.61
C LEU A 21 -23.97 28.71 5.06
N VAL A 22 -22.84 29.41 4.94
CA VAL A 22 -21.58 28.86 4.42
C VAL A 22 -21.07 27.72 5.30
N SER A 23 -21.14 27.86 6.63
CA SER A 23 -20.78 26.79 7.57
C SER A 23 -21.73 25.59 7.51
N GLY A 24 -23.02 25.79 7.22
CA GLY A 24 -23.96 24.69 7.01
C GLY A 24 -23.75 23.98 5.68
N MET A 25 -23.33 24.70 4.64
CA MET A 25 -23.08 24.16 3.30
C MET A 25 -21.76 23.39 3.20
N SER A 26 -20.76 23.66 4.05
CA SER A 26 -19.46 22.97 3.98
C SER A 26 -19.54 21.47 4.28
N GLY A 27 -20.59 21.02 4.97
CA GLY A 27 -20.86 19.60 5.23
C GLY A 27 -21.76 18.92 4.19
N TRP A 28 -22.37 19.67 3.27
CA TRP A 28 -23.21 19.11 2.21
C TRP A 28 -22.37 18.49 1.12
N ARG A 29 -22.38 17.16 1.06
CA ARG A 29 -21.77 16.40 -0.03
C ARG A 29 -22.76 16.26 -1.18
N LEU A 30 -22.27 16.43 -2.40
CA LEU A 30 -23.06 16.14 -3.58
C LEU A 30 -23.34 14.63 -3.65
N PRO A 31 -24.53 14.22 -4.12
CA PRO A 31 -24.77 12.83 -4.48
C PRO A 31 -23.69 12.37 -5.48
N ASP A 32 -23.17 11.16 -5.31
CA ASP A 32 -22.13 10.53 -6.15
C ASP A 32 -20.68 11.04 -5.93
N ASP A 33 -20.33 11.49 -4.72
CA ASP A 33 -18.93 11.65 -4.34
C ASP A 33 -18.34 10.34 -3.80
N GLN A 34 -17.39 9.73 -4.52
CA GLN A 34 -16.74 8.46 -4.14
C GLN A 34 -15.78 8.61 -2.93
N GLN A 35 -15.95 9.65 -2.11
CA GLN A 35 -15.09 9.94 -0.97
C GLN A 35 -15.27 8.91 0.14
N GLY A 36 -14.20 8.20 0.48
CA GLY A 36 -14.22 7.15 1.48
C GLY A 36 -14.73 5.80 0.96
N TYR A 37 -14.96 5.66 -0.34
CA TYR A 37 -15.30 4.38 -0.95
C TYR A 37 -14.11 3.41 -0.84
N ALA A 38 -14.30 2.32 -0.09
CA ALA A 38 -13.27 1.32 0.19
C ALA A 38 -13.85 -0.11 0.07
N PRO A 39 -14.00 -0.63 -1.16
CA PRO A 39 -14.52 -1.98 -1.38
C PRO A 39 -13.50 -3.05 -0.99
N VAL A 40 -14.00 -4.22 -0.60
CA VAL A 40 -13.17 -5.41 -0.39
C VAL A 40 -12.57 -5.84 -1.73
N GLN A 41 -11.25 -6.01 -1.77
CA GLN A 41 -10.51 -6.47 -2.95
C GLN A 41 -10.31 -7.99 -2.92
N PRO A 42 -10.14 -8.65 -4.07
CA PRO A 42 -9.86 -10.09 -4.13
C PRO A 42 -8.56 -10.48 -3.43
N ILE A 43 -7.54 -9.61 -3.51
CA ILE A 43 -6.28 -9.74 -2.77
C ILE A 43 -6.17 -8.54 -1.84
N ALA A 44 -5.79 -8.78 -0.58
CA ALA A 44 -5.53 -7.73 0.41
C ALA A 44 -4.21 -6.98 0.12
N TYR A 45 -4.13 -6.33 -1.04
CA TYR A 45 -2.96 -5.59 -1.47
C TYR A 45 -2.76 -4.30 -0.66
N SER A 46 -1.54 -4.07 -0.17
CA SER A 46 -1.19 -2.90 0.63
C SER A 46 -0.29 -1.92 -0.14
N HIS A 47 -0.85 -0.80 -0.61
CA HIS A 47 -0.06 0.31 -1.15
C HIS A 47 0.88 0.91 -0.09
N ARG A 48 0.47 0.94 1.19
CA ARG A 48 1.30 1.42 2.30
C ARG A 48 2.58 0.63 2.43
N LEU A 49 2.52 -0.70 2.32
CA LEU A 49 3.71 -1.54 2.40
C LEU A 49 4.63 -1.27 1.20
N HIS A 50 4.10 -1.38 -0.02
CA HIS A 50 4.92 -1.33 -1.22
C HIS A 50 5.47 0.07 -1.53
N ALA A 51 4.61 1.09 -1.55
CA ALA A 51 5.03 2.46 -1.87
C ALA A 51 5.50 3.25 -0.64
N GLY A 52 5.00 2.92 0.56
CA GLY A 52 5.31 3.64 1.79
C GLY A 52 6.51 3.06 2.56
N GLU A 53 6.45 1.80 2.98
CA GLU A 53 7.54 1.22 3.80
C GLU A 53 8.73 0.77 2.94
N LEU A 54 8.46 0.15 1.77
CA LEU A 54 9.48 -0.32 0.84
C LEU A 54 9.91 0.73 -0.19
N GLN A 55 9.24 1.89 -0.23
CA GLN A 55 9.58 3.03 -1.10
C GLN A 55 9.63 2.67 -2.60
N ILE A 56 8.83 1.69 -3.04
CA ILE A 56 8.72 1.34 -4.46
C ILE A 56 8.01 2.47 -5.20
N LYS A 57 8.65 2.99 -6.26
CA LYS A 57 8.10 4.09 -7.07
C LYS A 57 6.76 3.69 -7.70
N CYS A 58 5.78 4.60 -7.69
CA CYS A 58 4.44 4.36 -8.24
C CYS A 58 4.48 3.87 -9.71
N GLY A 59 5.36 4.47 -10.53
CA GLY A 59 5.52 4.13 -11.95
C GLY A 59 6.15 2.77 -12.23
N PHE A 60 6.63 2.05 -11.20
CA PHE A 60 7.08 0.67 -11.37
C PHE A 60 5.89 -0.26 -11.66
N CYS A 61 4.80 -0.08 -10.92
CA CYS A 61 3.55 -0.82 -11.12
C CYS A 61 2.65 -0.14 -12.16
N HIS A 62 2.47 1.18 -12.05
CA HIS A 62 1.61 1.97 -12.92
C HIS A 62 2.41 2.66 -14.02
N SER A 63 3.16 1.88 -14.80
CA SER A 63 4.05 2.40 -15.85
C SER A 63 3.31 3.12 -16.97
N ALA A 64 2.06 2.75 -17.25
CA ALA A 64 1.25 3.38 -18.28
C ALA A 64 0.85 4.83 -17.93
N ALA A 65 0.97 5.25 -16.66
CA ALA A 65 0.60 6.59 -16.22
C ALA A 65 1.38 7.71 -16.93
N THR A 66 2.61 7.44 -17.39
CA THR A 66 3.45 8.42 -18.11
C THR A 66 3.29 8.35 -19.63
N MET A 67 2.64 7.32 -20.16
CA MET A 67 2.62 7.03 -21.61
C MET A 67 1.20 6.99 -22.20
N SER A 68 0.18 6.85 -21.36
CA SER A 68 -1.20 6.62 -21.78
C SER A 68 -2.18 7.53 -21.02
N GLN A 69 -3.40 7.60 -21.53
CA GLN A 69 -4.53 8.23 -20.85
C GLN A 69 -4.91 7.49 -19.55
N TYR A 70 -4.62 6.19 -19.49
CA TYR A 70 -4.97 5.31 -18.38
C TYR A 70 -3.70 4.81 -17.68
N ALA A 71 -3.61 5.00 -16.36
CA ALA A 71 -2.51 4.45 -15.56
C ALA A 71 -2.55 2.91 -15.45
N ALA A 72 -3.71 2.30 -15.75
CA ALA A 72 -4.04 0.87 -15.73
C ALA A 72 -3.62 0.11 -14.45
N ILE A 73 -4.28 -1.02 -14.18
CA ILE A 73 -3.83 -1.94 -13.12
C ILE A 73 -2.75 -2.84 -13.75
N PRO A 74 -1.61 -3.07 -13.07
CA PRO A 74 -0.55 -3.92 -13.62
C PRO A 74 -1.02 -5.36 -13.86
N SER A 75 -0.36 -6.04 -14.80
CA SER A 75 -0.44 -7.50 -14.93
C SER A 75 0.12 -8.18 -13.67
N SER A 76 -0.39 -9.36 -13.34
CA SER A 76 0.15 -10.23 -12.29
C SER A 76 1.65 -10.53 -12.47
N ASP A 77 2.19 -10.44 -13.69
CA ASP A 77 3.62 -10.62 -13.97
C ASP A 77 4.51 -9.58 -13.25
N VAL A 78 4.00 -8.36 -13.06
CA VAL A 78 4.75 -7.32 -12.32
C VAL A 78 4.94 -7.73 -10.87
N CYS A 79 3.91 -8.34 -10.26
CA CYS A 79 3.98 -8.86 -8.91
C CYS A 79 5.03 -9.99 -8.81
N MET A 80 5.12 -10.84 -9.82
CA MET A 80 6.06 -11.97 -9.83
C MET A 80 7.53 -11.59 -10.01
N LYS A 81 7.84 -10.36 -10.44
CA LYS A 81 9.24 -9.88 -10.46
C LYS A 81 9.90 -9.97 -9.09
N CYS A 82 9.11 -9.89 -8.02
CA CYS A 82 9.58 -10.04 -6.65
C CYS A 82 8.98 -11.29 -5.98
N HIS A 83 7.68 -11.55 -6.12
CA HIS A 83 7.00 -12.64 -5.40
C HIS A 83 7.35 -14.06 -5.86
N ALA A 84 8.23 -14.20 -6.86
CA ALA A 84 8.94 -15.46 -7.11
C ALA A 84 10.00 -15.77 -6.03
N PHE A 85 10.45 -14.76 -5.28
CA PHE A 85 11.51 -14.85 -4.27
C PHE A 85 11.05 -14.38 -2.89
N VAL A 86 10.13 -13.41 -2.82
CA VAL A 86 9.58 -12.89 -1.56
C VAL A 86 8.17 -13.44 -1.30
N THR A 87 8.12 -14.59 -0.63
CA THR A 87 6.88 -15.33 -0.35
C THR A 87 6.36 -15.13 1.08
N ALA A 88 7.27 -14.80 2.00
CA ALA A 88 6.97 -14.50 3.39
C ALA A 88 6.22 -13.16 3.54
N SER A 89 5.35 -13.08 4.54
CA SER A 89 4.67 -11.83 4.88
C SER A 89 5.64 -10.82 5.51
N PHE A 90 5.32 -9.53 5.44
CA PHE A 90 6.23 -8.49 5.90
C PHE A 90 6.46 -8.48 7.43
N ASN A 91 5.47 -8.87 8.23
CA ASN A 91 5.64 -9.06 9.67
C ASN A 91 6.67 -10.15 9.98
N VAL A 92 6.64 -11.23 9.21
CA VAL A 92 7.57 -12.34 9.28
C VAL A 92 8.97 -11.87 8.92
N MET A 93 9.14 -11.14 7.81
CA MET A 93 10.43 -10.56 7.44
C MET A 93 10.95 -9.54 8.47
N ARG A 94 10.07 -8.73 9.09
CA ARG A 94 10.46 -7.79 10.14
C ARG A 94 10.92 -8.51 11.40
N GLU A 95 10.27 -9.62 11.74
CA GLU A 95 10.67 -10.45 12.87
C GLU A 95 12.00 -11.16 12.59
N GLU A 96 12.18 -11.69 11.38
CA GLU A 96 13.45 -12.24 10.92
C GLU A 96 14.59 -11.20 11.03
N LEU A 97 14.36 -9.96 10.62
CA LEU A 97 15.32 -8.87 10.81
C LEU A 97 15.63 -8.59 12.29
N ARG A 98 14.61 -8.62 13.17
CA ARG A 98 14.78 -8.47 14.62
C ARG A 98 15.65 -9.59 15.19
N LEU A 99 15.37 -10.83 14.80
CA LEU A 99 16.13 -12.03 15.19
C LEU A 99 17.56 -11.96 14.66
N ALA A 100 17.77 -11.48 13.43
CA ALA A 100 19.09 -11.29 12.85
C ALA A 100 19.92 -10.23 13.60
N ASP A 101 19.31 -9.10 13.97
CA ASP A 101 19.98 -8.07 14.78
C ASP A 101 20.33 -8.59 16.19
N GLU A 102 19.43 -9.36 16.81
CA GLU A 102 19.68 -10.01 18.10
C GLU A 102 20.82 -11.03 18.00
N THR A 103 20.78 -11.88 16.97
CA THR A 103 21.82 -12.86 16.65
C THR A 103 23.16 -12.16 16.46
N LYS A 104 23.20 -11.09 15.67
CA LYS A 104 24.42 -10.28 15.44
C LYS A 104 24.96 -9.69 16.75
N ASN A 105 24.08 -9.18 17.61
CA ASN A 105 24.48 -8.63 18.92
C ASN A 105 25.03 -9.71 19.85
N LEU A 106 24.51 -10.94 19.79
CA LEU A 106 25.04 -12.08 20.55
C LEU A 106 26.37 -12.57 19.96
N LEU A 107 26.48 -12.68 18.64
CA LEU A 107 27.71 -13.05 17.94
C LEU A 107 28.85 -12.08 18.28
N ALA A 108 28.58 -10.78 18.31
CA ALA A 108 29.57 -9.77 18.72
C ALA A 108 30.08 -9.96 20.16
N LYS A 109 29.31 -10.59 21.06
CA LYS A 109 29.73 -10.89 22.44
C LYS A 109 30.63 -12.13 22.56
N VAL A 110 30.61 -13.00 21.55
CA VAL A 110 31.38 -14.26 21.50
C VAL A 110 32.53 -14.21 20.49
N GLU A 111 32.55 -13.20 19.63
CA GLU A 111 33.60 -12.98 18.64
C GLU A 111 35.00 -12.95 19.30
N GLY A 112 35.90 -13.81 18.82
CA GLY A 112 37.28 -13.90 19.29
C GLY A 112 37.49 -14.64 20.63
N LYS A 113 36.43 -15.18 21.25
CA LYS A 113 36.57 -16.01 22.48
C LYS A 113 36.77 -17.48 22.13
N PRO A 114 37.65 -18.21 22.85
CA PRO A 114 37.76 -19.66 22.69
C PRO A 114 36.44 -20.33 23.09
N GLU A 115 36.08 -21.43 22.43
CA GLU A 115 34.78 -22.11 22.60
C GLU A 115 34.49 -22.48 24.08
N SER A 116 35.53 -22.76 24.87
CA SER A 116 35.44 -23.05 26.31
C SER A 116 34.95 -21.87 27.16
N GLU A 117 35.08 -20.63 26.66
CA GLU A 117 34.70 -19.39 27.34
C GLU A 117 33.33 -18.85 26.88
N ILE A 118 32.72 -19.48 25.88
CA ILE A 118 31.37 -19.12 25.42
C ILE A 118 30.37 -19.77 26.39
N PRO A 119 29.51 -18.99 27.07
CA PRO A 119 28.50 -19.56 27.95
C PRO A 119 27.58 -20.49 27.17
N ALA A 120 27.29 -21.68 27.71
CA ALA A 120 26.35 -22.63 27.11
C ALA A 120 24.98 -22.00 26.82
N LEU A 121 24.56 -21.05 27.66
CA LEU A 121 23.34 -20.27 27.47
C LEU A 121 23.35 -19.40 26.20
N THR A 122 24.51 -18.87 25.80
CA THR A 122 24.64 -18.09 24.56
C THR A 122 24.58 -18.99 23.33
N LYS A 123 25.13 -20.21 23.42
CA LYS A 123 25.04 -21.21 22.35
C LYS A 123 23.59 -21.67 22.16
N GLN A 124 22.89 -21.97 23.25
CA GLN A 124 21.47 -22.30 23.22
C GLN A 124 20.63 -21.16 22.63
N ALA A 125 20.87 -19.91 23.06
CA ALA A 125 20.15 -18.76 22.51
C ALA A 125 20.38 -18.58 21.00
N LEU A 126 21.59 -18.85 20.49
CA LEU A 126 21.86 -18.81 19.05
C LEU A 126 21.14 -19.92 18.28
N GLU A 127 21.05 -21.13 18.86
CA GLU A 127 20.30 -22.26 18.29
C GLU A 127 18.79 -21.97 18.27
N ASP A 128 18.24 -21.44 19.37
CA ASP A 128 16.82 -21.07 19.48
C ASP A 128 16.43 -19.95 18.49
N LEU A 129 17.32 -18.97 18.27
CA LEU A 129 17.12 -17.90 17.29
C LEU A 129 17.16 -18.44 15.85
N HIS A 130 18.01 -19.43 15.56
CA HIS A 130 18.08 -20.06 14.25
C HIS A 130 16.79 -20.85 13.95
N GLU A 131 16.30 -21.63 14.90
CA GLU A 131 15.05 -22.39 14.75
C GLU A 131 13.82 -21.47 14.56
N GLN A 132 13.78 -20.34 15.28
CA GLN A 132 12.73 -19.33 15.09
C GLN A 132 12.78 -18.67 13.71
N SER A 133 13.97 -18.45 13.16
CA SER A 133 14.13 -17.88 11.80
C SER A 133 13.64 -18.83 10.71
N ASP A 134 13.82 -20.15 10.88
CA ASP A 134 13.38 -21.15 9.90
C ASP A 134 11.86 -21.34 9.91
N ALA A 135 11.23 -21.25 11.10
CA ALA A 135 9.78 -21.37 11.25
C ALA A 135 8.98 -20.23 10.57
N LEU A 136 9.65 -19.15 10.19
CA LEU A 136 9.05 -17.96 9.60
C LEU A 136 8.83 -18.07 8.07
N GLN A 137 9.39 -19.07 7.39
CA GLN A 137 9.39 -19.17 5.91
C GLN A 137 8.05 -19.56 5.24
N ILE A 138 6.89 -19.33 5.88
CA ILE A 138 5.58 -19.77 5.39
C ILE A 138 5.00 -18.77 4.36
N PRO A 139 4.60 -19.22 3.15
CA PRO A 139 3.90 -18.38 2.17
C PRO A 139 2.57 -17.87 2.74
N SER A 140 2.32 -16.57 2.59
CA SER A 140 1.02 -15.99 2.99
C SER A 140 -0.12 -16.58 2.15
N ASP A 141 -1.25 -16.90 2.78
CA ASP A 141 -2.46 -17.37 2.08
C ASP A 141 -2.96 -16.39 1.00
N GLN A 142 -2.61 -15.11 1.12
CA GLN A 142 -2.93 -14.10 0.12
C GLN A 142 -2.11 -14.23 -1.18
N LEU A 143 -0.89 -14.77 -1.11
CA LEU A 143 -0.04 -14.97 -2.30
C LEU A 143 -0.55 -16.12 -3.19
N LYS A 144 -1.23 -17.11 -2.60
CA LYS A 144 -1.84 -18.21 -3.36
C LYS A 144 -2.81 -17.70 -4.43
N ILE A 145 -3.57 -16.63 -4.12
CA ILE A 145 -4.50 -15.99 -5.07
C ILE A 145 -3.74 -15.40 -6.28
N LEU A 146 -2.54 -14.86 -6.05
CA LEU A 146 -1.68 -14.36 -7.13
C LEU A 146 -1.16 -15.51 -7.99
N TYR A 147 -0.64 -16.59 -7.38
CA TYR A 147 -0.16 -17.76 -8.10
C TYR A 147 -1.27 -18.43 -8.90
N ASP A 148 -2.47 -18.52 -8.33
CA ASP A 148 -3.68 -18.97 -9.00
C ASP A 148 -4.01 -18.16 -10.25
N SER A 149 -3.85 -16.83 -10.17
CA SER A 149 -4.08 -15.92 -11.32
C SER A 149 -3.13 -16.18 -12.48
N LEU A 150 -1.95 -16.74 -12.21
CA LEU A 150 -0.93 -17.09 -13.19
C LEU A 150 -0.94 -18.58 -13.57
N GLY A 151 -1.82 -19.37 -12.95
CA GLY A 151 -1.85 -20.82 -13.15
C GLY A 151 -0.64 -21.55 -12.56
N LEU A 152 0.00 -21.00 -11.53
CA LEU A 152 1.14 -21.60 -10.84
C LEU A 152 0.71 -22.38 -9.59
N ASP A 153 1.47 -23.41 -9.23
CA ASP A 153 1.35 -24.12 -7.95
C ASP A 153 2.17 -23.44 -6.83
N ASP A 154 2.16 -24.02 -5.62
CA ASP A 154 2.88 -23.52 -4.45
C ASP A 154 4.41 -23.55 -4.64
N GLN A 155 4.91 -24.31 -5.62
CA GLN A 155 6.31 -24.43 -6.02
C GLN A 155 6.65 -23.56 -7.25
N LEU A 156 5.75 -22.64 -7.61
CA LEU A 156 5.87 -21.74 -8.75
C LEU A 156 6.00 -22.46 -10.11
N GLN A 157 5.51 -23.70 -10.20
CA GLN A 157 5.47 -24.46 -11.44
C GLN A 157 4.12 -24.28 -12.14
N PRO A 158 4.10 -24.24 -13.49
CA PRO A 158 2.85 -24.19 -14.24
C PRO A 158 1.98 -25.43 -13.98
N ILE A 159 0.73 -25.21 -13.61
CA ILE A 159 -0.26 -26.28 -13.44
C ILE A 159 -0.78 -26.68 -14.83
N GLU A 160 -0.61 -27.95 -15.18
CA GLU A 160 -1.05 -28.48 -16.46
C GLU A 160 -2.57 -28.27 -16.67
N GLY A 161 -2.94 -27.69 -17.82
CA GLY A 161 -4.34 -27.40 -18.17
C GLY A 161 -4.94 -26.15 -17.50
N LYS A 162 -4.21 -25.46 -16.61
CA LYS A 162 -4.67 -24.19 -16.01
C LYS A 162 -4.17 -23.01 -16.83
N THR A 163 -5.09 -22.16 -17.27
CA THR A 163 -4.75 -20.93 -18.00
C THR A 163 -4.70 -19.73 -17.06
N PRO A 164 -3.73 -18.80 -17.25
CA PRO A 164 -3.70 -17.55 -16.50
C PRO A 164 -5.00 -16.75 -16.66
N LYS A 165 -5.51 -16.22 -15.55
CA LYS A 165 -6.70 -15.37 -15.50
C LYS A 165 -6.39 -14.12 -14.69
N SER A 166 -6.77 -12.95 -15.22
CA SER A 166 -6.59 -11.70 -14.50
C SER A 166 -7.37 -11.68 -13.19
N ILE A 167 -6.79 -11.06 -12.18
CA ILE A 167 -7.46 -10.84 -10.89
C ILE A 167 -8.62 -9.85 -11.11
N PRO A 168 -9.85 -10.17 -10.64
CA PRO A 168 -11.03 -9.33 -10.86
C PRO A 168 -11.06 -8.14 -9.89
N TRP A 169 -10.13 -7.20 -10.06
CA TRP A 169 -10.00 -6.02 -9.21
C TRP A 169 -11.28 -5.16 -9.21
N VAL A 170 -11.67 -4.69 -8.03
CA VAL A 170 -12.76 -3.72 -7.89
C VAL A 170 -12.17 -2.31 -8.01
N ARG A 171 -12.56 -1.59 -9.07
CA ARG A 171 -12.04 -0.24 -9.31
C ARG A 171 -12.62 0.74 -8.28
N VAL A 172 -11.73 1.52 -7.65
CA VAL A 172 -12.10 2.53 -6.64
C VAL A 172 -12.40 3.88 -7.29
N HIS A 173 -11.53 4.34 -8.21
CA HIS A 173 -11.69 5.62 -8.89
C HIS A 173 -12.43 5.42 -10.22
N ASN A 174 -13.66 5.90 -10.31
CA ASN A 174 -14.45 5.91 -11.54
C ASN A 174 -14.88 7.32 -11.89
N LEU A 175 -14.58 7.74 -13.11
CA LEU A 175 -15.12 8.96 -13.72
C LEU A 175 -16.24 8.56 -14.68
N PRO A 176 -17.26 9.42 -14.88
CA PRO A 176 -18.29 9.17 -15.89
C PRO A 176 -17.69 9.05 -17.30
N ASP A 177 -18.28 8.20 -18.15
CA ASP A 177 -17.73 7.88 -19.48
C ASP A 177 -17.66 9.08 -20.43
N TYR A 178 -18.40 10.15 -20.16
CA TYR A 178 -18.36 11.40 -20.93
C TYR A 178 -17.20 12.32 -20.52
N VAL A 179 -16.42 11.96 -19.48
CA VAL A 179 -15.25 12.73 -19.02
C VAL A 179 -13.97 12.11 -19.59
N CYS A 180 -13.31 12.85 -20.48
CA CYS A 180 -12.00 12.47 -21.00
C CYS A 180 -10.89 12.88 -20.03
N PHE A 181 -10.34 11.92 -19.28
CA PHE A 181 -9.19 12.14 -18.40
C PHE A 181 -7.92 11.49 -18.98
N ASN A 182 -6.80 12.20 -18.96
CA ASN A 182 -5.52 11.72 -19.49
C ASN A 182 -4.41 11.78 -18.42
N HIS A 183 -4.00 10.62 -17.90
CA HIS A 183 -2.92 10.54 -16.89
C HIS A 183 -1.59 11.12 -17.40
N GLN A 184 -1.14 10.76 -18.60
CA GLN A 184 0.11 11.24 -19.17
C GLN A 184 0.20 12.77 -19.18
N ALA A 185 -0.88 13.46 -19.53
CA ALA A 185 -0.89 14.92 -19.57
C ALA A 185 -0.58 15.54 -18.20
N HIS A 186 -1.16 15.00 -17.13
CA HIS A 186 -0.96 15.49 -15.77
C HIS A 186 0.44 15.14 -15.24
N VAL A 187 0.90 13.91 -15.48
CA VAL A 187 2.23 13.48 -15.04
C VAL A 187 3.33 14.25 -15.77
N THR A 188 3.17 14.50 -17.06
CA THR A 188 4.11 15.31 -17.88
C THR A 188 4.15 16.77 -17.41
N ALA A 189 3.02 17.30 -16.94
CA ALA A 189 2.94 18.63 -16.34
C ALA A 189 3.55 18.71 -14.92
N GLY A 190 4.10 17.62 -14.39
CA GLY A 190 4.75 17.59 -13.08
C GLY A 190 3.78 17.46 -11.90
N VAL A 191 2.52 17.09 -12.14
CA VAL A 191 1.56 16.84 -11.05
C VAL A 191 1.95 15.54 -10.34
N THR A 192 2.16 15.61 -9.02
CA THR A 192 2.50 14.45 -8.20
C THR A 192 1.28 13.55 -7.97
N CYS A 193 1.49 12.23 -7.91
CA CYS A 193 0.42 11.23 -7.79
C CYS A 193 -0.42 11.45 -6.51
N GLN A 194 0.26 11.74 -5.40
CA GLN A 194 -0.31 11.94 -4.06
C GLN A 194 -1.26 13.14 -4.02
N ARG A 195 -1.04 14.15 -4.88
CA ARG A 195 -1.91 15.32 -4.93
C ARG A 195 -3.35 14.98 -5.30
N CYS A 196 -3.54 13.87 -6.04
CA CYS A 196 -4.84 13.37 -6.51
C CYS A 196 -5.29 12.09 -5.80
N HIS A 197 -4.38 11.16 -5.51
CA HIS A 197 -4.72 9.82 -4.96
C HIS A 197 -4.46 9.66 -3.46
N GLY A 198 -3.83 10.64 -2.80
CA GLY A 198 -3.40 10.56 -1.41
C GLY A 198 -1.96 10.07 -1.28
#